data_AF-A0A5K1AKM3-F1
#
_entry.id   AF-A0A5K1AKM3-F1
#
_cell.length_a   1.000
_cell.length_b   1.000
_cell.length_c   1.000
_cell.angle_alpha   90.00
_cell.angle_beta   90.00
_cell.angle_gamma   90.00
#
_symmetry.space_group_name_H-M   'P 1'
#
loop_
_entity.id
_entity.type
_entity.pdbx_description
1 polymer ?
#
loop_
_entity_poly.entity_id
_entity_poly.type
_entity_poly.pdbx_seq_one_letter_code
_entity_poly.pdbx_strand_id
1 'polypeptide(L)' 'VYKRGAVGRSIDVSRYKGYEELQHDLARMFGIEGQLEDPQSTGWKLVYVDHENDVLLVGDDPW' A
#
# COMPACT_ATOMS: atom_id res chain seq x y z
N VAL A 1 -4.74 -5.28 -5.11
CA VAL A 1 -4.68 -4.73 -3.73
C VAL A 1 -5.96 -5.03 -2.98
N TYR A 2 -5.83 -5.40 -1.71
CA TYR A 2 -6.94 -5.89 -0.90
C TYR A 2 -6.92 -5.25 0.49
N LYS A 3 -8.12 -4.97 1.02
CA LYS A 3 -8.35 -4.55 2.39
C LYS A 3 -9.57 -5.31 2.91
N ARG A 4 -9.47 -5.91 4.10
CA ARG A 4 -10.59 -6.65 4.70
C ARG A 4 -11.81 -5.74 4.84
N GLY A 5 -12.97 -6.23 4.41
CA GLY A 5 -14.22 -5.47 4.43
C GLY A 5 -14.35 -4.42 3.30
N ALA A 6 -13.48 -4.43 2.30
CA ALA A 6 -13.57 -3.60 1.11
C ALA A 6 -13.52 -4.45 -0.17
N VAL A 7 -14.02 -3.89 -1.28
CA VAL A 7 -13.89 -4.49 -2.61
C VAL A 7 -12.44 -4.36 -3.08
N GLY A 8 -11.85 -5.46 -3.53
CA GLY A 8 -10.49 -5.47 -4.09
C GLY A 8 -10.37 -4.60 -5.34
N ARG A 9 -9.17 -4.03 -5.56
CA ARG A 9 -8.83 -3.22 -6.76
C ARG A 9 -7.60 -3.81 -7.46
N SER A 10 -7.51 -3.60 -8.77
CA SER A 10 -6.31 -3.87 -9.55
C SER A 10 -5.66 -2.55 -9.92
N ILE A 11 -4.33 -2.48 -9.80
CA ILE A 11 -3.52 -1.30 -10.12
C ILE A 11 -2.31 -1.71 -10.94
N ASP A 12 -1.76 -0.76 -11.68
CA ASP A 12 -0.48 -0.89 -12.38
C ASP A 12 0.58 -0.11 -11.60
N VAL A 13 1.42 -0.82 -10.85
CA VAL A 13 2.41 -0.21 -9.94
C VAL A 13 3.46 0.59 -10.71
N SER A 14 3.72 0.27 -11.98
CA SER A 14 4.70 0.96 -12.81
C SER A 14 4.36 2.41 -13.13
N ARG A 15 3.10 2.83 -12.87
CA ARG A 15 2.62 4.19 -13.12
C ARG A 15 3.03 5.19 -12.04
N TYR A 16 3.41 4.71 -10.87
CA TYR A 16 3.80 5.56 -9.75
C TYR A 16 5.31 5.81 -9.78
N LYS A 17 5.73 6.98 -9.29
CA LYS A 17 7.14 7.39 -9.24
C LYS A 17 7.85 7.02 -7.93
N GLY A 18 7.11 6.48 -6.98
CA GLY A 18 7.62 6.20 -5.64
C GLY A 18 6.53 5.72 -4.70
N TYR A 19 6.95 5.24 -3.53
CA TYR A 19 6.06 4.73 -2.49
C TYR A 19 5.06 5.77 -1.98
N GLU A 20 5.46 7.04 -1.89
CA GLU A 20 4.57 8.11 -1.43
C GLU A 20 3.33 8.25 -2.33
N GLU A 21 3.53 8.25 -3.65
CA GLU A 21 2.44 8.36 -4.62
C GLU A 21 1.53 7.12 -4.58
N LEU A 22 2.14 5.93 -4.49
CA LEU A 22 1.42 4.67 -4.34
C LEU A 22 0.56 4.66 -3.07
N GLN A 23 1.15 5.01 -1.92
CA GLN A 23 0.46 4.99 -0.62
C GLN A 23 -0.71 5.97 -0.61
N HIS A 24 -0.51 7.19 -1.11
CA HIS A 24 -1.57 8.19 -1.18
C HIS A 24 -2.73 7.73 -2.07
N ASP A 25 -2.44 7.16 -3.24
CA ASP A 25 -3.48 6.69 -4.15
C ASP A 25 -4.27 5.51 -3.57
N LEU A 26 -3.57 4.57 -2.92
CA LEU A 26 -4.20 3.47 -2.19
C LEU A 26 -5.07 3.96 -1.04
N ALA A 27 -4.62 4.96 -0.29
CA ALA A 27 -5.39 5.52 0.81
C ALA A 27 -6.72 6.08 0.32
N ARG A 28 -6.70 6.82 -0.80
CA ARG A 28 -7.91 7.32 -1.48
C ARG A 28 -8.81 6.20 -2.00
N MET A 29 -8.26 5.16 -2.63
CA MET A 29 -9.04 4.03 -3.15
C MET A 29 -9.83 3.29 -2.07
N PHE A 30 -9.34 3.32 -0.82
CA PHE A 30 -9.93 2.62 0.31
C PHE A 30 -10.58 3.52 1.36
N GLY A 31 -10.59 4.84 1.16
CA GLY A 31 -11.18 5.82 2.09
C GLY A 31 -10.47 5.86 3.45
N ILE A 32 -9.14 5.75 3.43
CA ILE A 32 -8.27 5.75 4.63
C ILE A 32 -7.14 6.78 4.51
N GLU A 33 -7.39 7.88 3.80
CA GLU A 33 -6.46 9.01 3.69
C GLU A 33 -5.98 9.48 5.07
N GLY A 34 -4.69 9.76 5.18
CA GLY A 34 -4.01 10.11 6.43
C GLY A 34 -3.69 8.92 7.34
N GLN A 35 -4.13 7.71 6.99
CA GLN A 35 -3.83 6.52 7.79
C GLN A 35 -2.67 5.69 7.23
N LEU A 36 -2.43 5.72 5.91
CA LEU A 36 -1.30 4.98 5.31
C LEU A 36 -0.03 5.83 5.24
N GLU A 37 -0.18 7.16 5.17
CA GLU A 37 0.91 8.11 5.00
C GLU A 37 1.71 8.36 6.29
N ASP A 38 1.15 7.99 7.46
CA ASP A 38 1.86 7.95 8.74
C ASP A 38 1.67 6.58 9.43
N PRO A 39 2.43 5.55 9.00
CA PRO A 39 2.29 4.19 9.51
C PRO A 39 2.56 4.06 11.02
N GLN A 40 3.39 4.96 11.58
CA GLN A 40 3.77 4.87 12.99
C GLN A 40 2.65 5.33 13.92
N SER A 41 1.87 6.34 13.53
CA SER A 41 0.81 6.88 14.38
C SER A 41 -0.51 6.10 14.27
N THR A 42 -0.78 5.47 13.11
CA THR A 42 -2.09 4.86 12.84
C THR A 42 -2.11 3.35 13.04
N GLY A 43 -0.94 2.71 13.07
CA GLY A 43 -0.80 1.25 13.14
C GLY A 43 -1.14 0.51 11.85
N TRP A 44 -1.52 1.21 10.78
CA TRP A 44 -1.71 0.60 9.48
C TRP A 44 -0.37 0.22 8.86
N LYS A 45 -0.34 -0.96 8.22
CA LYS A 45 0.83 -1.43 7.47
C LYS A 45 0.40 -1.81 6.06
N LEU A 46 1.13 -1.29 5.08
CA LEU A 46 1.02 -1.71 3.69
C LEU A 46 2.03 -2.84 3.44
N VAL A 47 1.53 -4.01 3.03
CA VAL A 47 2.35 -5.21 2.79
C VAL A 47 2.10 -5.77 1.40
N TYR A 48 3.09 -6.48 0.86
CA TYR A 48 2.97 -7.21 -0.40
C TYR A 48 3.43 -8.66 -0.22
N VAL A 49 2.97 -9.52 -1.14
CA VAL A 49 3.47 -10.89 -1.27
C VAL A 49 4.36 -10.93 -2.50
N ASP A 50 5.59 -11.37 -2.32
CA ASP A 50 6.57 -11.45 -3.38
C ASP A 50 6.46 -12.79 -4.16
N HIS A 51 7.43 -13.06 -5.03
CA HIS A 51 7.50 -14.31 -5.80
C HIS A 51 7.88 -15.55 -4.98
N GLU A 52 8.56 -15.38 -3.84
CA GLU A 52 8.87 -16.44 -2.88
C GLU A 52 7.70 -16.72 -1.92
N ASN A 53 6.60 -15.99 -2.08
CA ASN A 53 5.38 -16.06 -1.27
C ASN A 53 5.60 -15.56 0.17
N ASP A 54 6.57 -14.68 0.36
CA ASP A 54 6.85 -14.00 1.63
C ASP A 54 6.05 -12.71 1.75
N VAL A 55 5.61 -12.41 2.98
CA VAL A 55 4.89 -11.17 3.30
C VAL A 55 5.90 -10.11 3.72
N LEU A 56 6.07 -9.08 2.91
CA LEU A 56 7.05 -8.02 3.09
C LEU A 56 6.37 -6.66 3.28
N LEU A 57 7.03 -5.75 4.00
CA LEU A 57 6.56 -4.37 4.16
C LEU A 57 6.86 -3.59 2.87
N VAL A 58 5.89 -2.81 2.40
CA VAL A 58 6.10 -1.93 1.24
C VAL A 58 6.92 -0.71 1.69
N GLY A 59 8.04 -0.46 1.02
CA GLY A 59 8.90 0.71 1.26
C GLY A 59 10.29 0.40 1.83
N ASP A 60 10.59 -0.86 2.15
CA ASP A 60 11.92 -1.25 2.66
C ASP A 60 12.97 -1.34 1.54
N ASP A 61 12.56 -1.74 0.33
CA ASP A 61 13.40 -1.76 -0.86
C ASP A 61 13.35 -0.42 -1.60
N PRO A 62 14.39 -0.04 -2.38
CA PRO A 62 14.26 1.03 -3.36
C PRO A 62 13.03 0.84 -4.25
N TRP A 63 12.37 1.94 -4.60
CA TRP A 63 11.27 1.91 -5.56
C TRP A 63 11.69 1.31 -6.90
#